data_AF-A0A8H6SJP1-F1
#
_entry.id   AF-A0A8H6SJP1-F1
#
_cell.length_a   1.000
_cell.length_b   1.000
_cell.length_c   1.000
_cell.angle_alpha   90.00
_cell.angle_beta   90.00
_cell.angle_gamma   90.00
#
_symmetry.space_group_name_H-M   'P 1'
#
loop_
_entity.id
_entity.type
_entity.pdbx_description
1 polymer ?
#
loop_
_entity_poly.entity_id
_entity_poly.type
_entity_poly.pdbx_seq_one_letter_code
_entity_poly.pdbx_strand_id
1 'polypeptide(L)'
;MLVKEEWEEAVSMLEKAFEATGRSDRDFGARLQKAQRLLKQSKAKDYPKILGVSRAADAKIIKKAFCSGAKTAHPDKGCSEQKMAALNEA
;
A
#
# COMPACT_ATOMS: atom_id res chain seq x y z
N MET A 1 -11.34 -5.02 -2.84
CA MET A 1 -11.12 -4.58 -4.23
C MET A 1 -11.79 -3.23 -4.49
N LEU A 2 -13.02 -2.98 -4.00
CA LEU A 2 -13.73 -1.68 -4.12
C LEU A 2 -12.87 -0.42 -4.00
N VAL A 3 -12.11 -0.27 -2.92
CA VAL A 3 -11.35 0.96 -2.65
C VAL A 3 -10.36 1.30 -3.77
N LYS A 4 -9.76 0.31 -4.44
CA LYS A 4 -8.81 0.57 -5.55
C LYS A 4 -9.50 1.13 -6.78
N GLU A 5 -10.65 0.55 -7.13
CA GLU A 5 -11.44 0.94 -8.30
C GLU A 5 -11.99 2.36 -8.13
N GLU A 6 -12.42 2.71 -6.92
CA GLU A 6 -12.86 4.08 -6.58
C GLU A 6 -11.75 5.13 -6.75
N TRP A 7 -10.49 4.80 -6.42
CA TRP A 7 -9.37 5.74 -6.61
C TRP A 7 -9.02 5.96 -8.09
N GLU A 8 -9.14 4.93 -8.93
CA GLU A 8 -8.88 5.05 -10.38
C GLU A 8 -9.95 5.92 -11.03
N GLU A 9 -11.21 5.70 -10.68
CA GLU A 9 -12.33 6.50 -11.17
C GLU A 9 -12.24 7.95 -10.70
N ALA A 10 -11.86 8.18 -9.43
CA ALA A 10 -11.66 9.52 -8.88
C ALA A 10 -10.54 10.29 -9.60
N VAL A 11 -9.41 9.63 -9.91
CA VAL A 11 -8.33 10.26 -10.70
C VAL A 11 -8.83 10.61 -12.09
N SER A 12 -9.54 9.70 -12.77
CA SER A 12 -10.07 9.95 -14.12
C SER A 12 -11.07 11.11 -14.16
N MET A 13 -11.99 11.18 -13.20
CA MET A 13 -12.95 12.29 -13.11
C MET A 13 -12.27 13.63 -12.83
N LEU A 14 -11.31 13.67 -11.90
CA LEU A 14 -10.58 14.89 -11.56
C LEU A 14 -9.68 15.37 -12.70
N GLU A 15 -9.12 14.45 -13.49
CA GLU A 15 -8.30 14.77 -14.66
C GLU A 15 -9.16 15.41 -15.75
N LYS A 16 -10.32 14.82 -16.08
CA LYS A 16 -11.29 15.42 -17.02
C LYS A 16 -11.77 16.80 -16.56
N ALA A 17 -12.07 16.95 -15.27
CA ALA A 17 -12.49 18.22 -14.69
C ALA A 17 -11.36 19.26 -14.77
N PHE A 18 -10.13 18.89 -14.44
CA PHE A 18 -8.96 19.77 -14.53
C PHE A 18 -8.68 20.21 -15.98
N GLU A 19 -8.82 19.31 -16.96
CA GLU A 19 -8.69 19.64 -18.37
C GLU A 19 -9.78 20.59 -18.86
N ALA A 20 -11.03 20.40 -18.41
CA ALA A 20 -12.14 21.30 -18.73
C ALA A 20 -11.91 22.73 -18.22
N THR A 21 -11.11 22.92 -17.15
CA THR A 21 -10.70 24.25 -16.67
C THR A 21 -9.51 24.87 -17.44
N GLY A 22 -9.03 24.23 -18.51
CA GLY A 22 -7.82 24.65 -19.22
C GLY A 22 -6.55 24.47 -18.38
N ARG A 23 -6.55 23.53 -17.41
CA ARG A 23 -5.43 23.25 -16.50
C ARG A 23 -4.97 24.45 -15.66
N SER A 24 -5.88 25.38 -15.40
CA SER A 24 -5.59 26.63 -14.69
C SER A 24 -6.16 26.65 -13.27
N ASP A 25 -7.14 25.80 -12.97
CA ASP A 25 -7.78 25.76 -11.66
C ASP A 25 -6.93 25.01 -10.62
N ARG A 26 -6.50 25.76 -9.61
CA ARG A 26 -5.64 25.28 -8.54
C ARG A 26 -6.30 24.25 -7.62
N ASP A 27 -7.62 24.33 -7.41
CA ASP A 27 -8.35 23.41 -6.54
C ASP A 27 -8.47 22.03 -7.21
N PHE A 28 -8.84 21.99 -8.50
CA PHE A 28 -8.85 20.74 -9.27
C PHE A 28 -7.46 20.13 -9.38
N GLY A 29 -6.42 20.94 -9.62
CA GLY A 29 -5.03 20.47 -9.64
C GLY A 29 -4.59 19.84 -8.30
N ALA A 30 -4.92 20.49 -7.16
CA ALA A 30 -4.59 19.97 -5.84
C ALA A 30 -5.33 18.66 -5.51
N ARG A 31 -6.62 18.57 -5.88
CA ARG A 31 -7.43 17.36 -5.71
C ARG A 31 -6.92 16.21 -6.58
N LEU A 32 -6.53 16.49 -7.82
CA LEU A 32 -5.95 15.49 -8.73
C LEU A 32 -4.66 14.92 -8.17
N GLN A 33 -3.73 15.77 -7.69
CA GLN A 33 -2.49 15.30 -7.05
C GLN A 33 -2.76 14.45 -5.81
N LYS A 34 -3.74 14.84 -4.97
CA LYS A 34 -4.13 14.07 -3.80
C LYS A 34 -4.69 12.69 -4.19
N ALA A 35 -5.56 12.63 -5.19
CA ALA A 35 -6.14 11.38 -5.68
C ALA A 35 -5.08 10.45 -6.27
N GLN A 36 -4.14 10.98 -7.07
CA GLN A 36 -3.00 10.21 -7.61
C GLN A 36 -2.12 9.63 -6.50
N ARG A 37 -1.85 10.39 -5.44
CA ARG A 37 -1.09 9.90 -4.28
C ARG A 37 -1.81 8.76 -3.56
N LEU A 38 -3.11 8.89 -3.35
CA LEU A 38 -3.93 7.86 -2.69
C LEU A 38 -4.07 6.60 -3.56
N LEU A 39 -4.19 6.75 -4.88
CA LEU A 39 -4.14 5.65 -5.83
C LEU A 39 -2.80 4.90 -5.77
N LYS A 40 -1.68 5.63 -5.73
CA LYS A 40 -0.36 5.01 -5.55
C LYS A 40 -0.28 4.24 -4.22
N GLN A 41 -0.84 4.81 -3.15
CA GLN A 41 -0.85 4.18 -1.84
C GLN A 41 -1.77 2.95 -1.76
N SER A 42 -2.90 2.96 -2.49
CA SER A 42 -3.82 1.83 -2.56
C SER A 42 -3.21 0.67 -3.37
N LYS A 43 -2.37 0.98 -4.37
CA LYS A 43 -1.62 0.02 -5.18
C LYS A 43 -0.35 -0.51 -4.51
N ALA A 44 0.24 0.23 -3.57
CA ALA A 44 1.42 -0.20 -2.84
C ALA A 44 1.14 -1.48 -2.04
N LYS A 45 2.02 -2.48 -2.17
CA LYS A 45 1.97 -3.70 -1.36
C LYS A 45 2.17 -3.33 0.11
N ASP A 46 1.25 -3.80 0.95
CA ASP A 46 1.18 -3.51 2.37
C ASP A 46 2.14 -4.40 3.18
N TYR A 47 3.42 -4.37 2.84
CA TYR A 47 4.47 -5.15 3.51
C TYR A 47 4.51 -5.02 5.04
N PRO A 48 4.31 -3.82 5.63
CA PRO A 48 4.20 -3.67 7.08
C PRO A 48 2.99 -4.42 7.65
N LYS A 49 1.87 -4.48 6.90
CA LYS A 49 0.65 -5.16 7.31
C LYS A 49 0.82 -6.68 7.32
N ILE A 50 1.57 -7.22 6.38
CA ILE A 50 1.93 -8.66 6.33
C ILE A 50 2.77 -9.03 7.56
N LEU A 51 3.66 -8.13 7.98
CA LEU A 51 4.48 -8.29 9.19
C LEU A 51 3.76 -7.89 10.49
N GLY A 52 2.50 -7.46 10.43
CA GLY A 52 1.72 -7.02 11.60
C GLY A 52 2.23 -5.73 12.26
N VAL A 53 2.99 -4.91 11.54
CA VAL A 53 3.56 -3.64 12.05
C VAL A 53 2.90 -2.42 11.42
N SER A 54 2.96 -1.29 12.13
CA SER A 54 2.45 -0.01 11.62
C SER A 54 3.12 0.37 10.31
N ARG A 55 2.39 1.04 9.41
CA ARG A 55 2.98 1.62 8.18
C ARG A 55 4.06 2.68 8.47
N ALA A 56 4.06 3.26 9.67
CA ALA A 56 5.07 4.20 10.14
C ALA A 56 6.19 3.51 10.96
N ALA A 57 6.24 2.18 10.96
CA ALA A 57 7.25 1.44 11.73
C ALA A 57 8.66 1.67 11.15
N ASP A 58 9.61 1.97 12.03
CA ASP A 58 11.01 2.09 11.65
C ASP A 58 11.61 0.75 11.22
N ALA A 59 12.71 0.80 10.46
CA ALA A 59 13.41 -0.38 9.96
C ALA A 59 13.77 -1.41 11.05
N LYS A 60 14.03 -0.95 12.29
CA LYS A 60 14.28 -1.84 13.44
C LYS A 60 13.05 -2.67 13.83
N ILE A 61 11.86 -2.07 13.79
CA ILE A 61 10.59 -2.72 14.12
C ILE A 61 10.23 -3.71 13.01
N ILE A 62 10.40 -3.32 11.75
CA ILE A 62 10.20 -4.19 10.58
C ILE A 62 11.10 -5.43 10.67
N LYS A 63 12.40 -5.25 10.91
CA LYS A 63 13.36 -6.35 11.04
C LYS A 63 13.03 -7.29 12.20
N LYS A 64 12.59 -6.74 13.35
CA LYS A 64 12.19 -7.55 14.50
C LYS A 64 10.94 -8.37 14.21
N ALA A 65 9.94 -7.78 13.57
CA ALA A 65 8.71 -8.47 13.17
C ALA A 65 8.99 -9.57 12.14
N PHE A 66 9.84 -9.29 11.15
CA PHE A 66 10.31 -10.29 10.19
C PHE A 66 11.01 -11.48 10.88
N CYS A 67 12.01 -11.21 11.73
CA CYS A 67 12.71 -12.28 12.45
C CYS A 67 11.79 -13.06 13.40
N SER A 68 10.83 -12.38 14.05
CA SER A 68 9.87 -13.05 14.93
C SER A 68 8.92 -13.95 14.15
N GLY A 69 8.36 -13.44 13.04
CA GLY A 69 7.48 -14.20 12.17
C GLY A 69 8.18 -15.40 11.53
N ALA A 70 9.42 -15.23 11.07
CA ALA A 70 10.23 -16.31 10.49
C ALA A 70 10.52 -17.41 11.53
N LYS A 71 10.82 -17.04 12.79
CA LYS A 71 11.02 -18.01 13.88
C LYS A 71 9.76 -18.82 14.21
N THR A 72 8.58 -18.25 14.03
CA THR A 72 7.30 -18.96 14.23
C THR A 72 6.88 -19.78 13.01
N ALA A 73 7.32 -19.39 11.82
CA ALA A 73 6.99 -20.05 10.56
C ALA A 73 7.99 -21.15 10.16
N HIS A 74 9.06 -21.36 10.94
CA HIS A 74 10.08 -22.37 10.65
C HIS A 74 9.48 -23.79 10.66
N PRO A 75 9.76 -24.64 9.65
CA PRO A 75 9.14 -25.97 9.50
C PRO A 75 9.45 -26.91 10.67
N ASP A 76 10.58 -26.72 11.34
CA ASP A 76 10.99 -27.43 12.55
C ASP A 76 10.06 -27.19 13.76
N LYS A 77 9.17 -26.18 13.69
CA LYS A 77 8.15 -25.89 14.70
C LYS A 77 6.70 -26.17 14.23
N GLY A 78 6.52 -26.90 13.13
CA GLY A 78 5.20 -27.35 12.66
C GLY A 78 4.39 -26.30 11.87
N CYS A 79 5.03 -25.28 11.29
CA CYS A 79 4.37 -24.36 10.34
C CYS A 79 4.79 -24.65 8.89
N SER A 80 3.84 -24.53 7.96
CA SER A 80 4.02 -24.84 6.54
C SER A 80 4.89 -23.80 5.81
N GLU A 81 5.66 -24.27 4.83
CA GLU A 81 6.52 -23.50 3.92
C GLU A 81 5.83 -22.27 3.32
N GLN A 82 4.51 -22.33 3.14
CA GLN A 82 3.65 -21.24 2.68
C GLN A 82 3.71 -19.98 3.58
N LYS A 83 3.86 -20.14 4.90
CA LYS A 83 3.97 -19.00 5.83
C LYS A 83 5.35 -18.35 5.77
N MET A 84 6.40 -19.12 5.47
CA MET A 84 7.74 -18.60 5.20
C MET A 84 7.79 -17.87 3.85
N ALA A 85 7.14 -18.42 2.81
CA ALA A 85 7.05 -17.79 1.49
C ALA A 85 6.33 -16.43 1.54
N ALA A 86 5.19 -16.34 2.25
CA ALA A 86 4.47 -15.08 2.45
C ALA A 86 5.30 -14.01 3.20
N LEU A 87 6.25 -14.44 4.03
CA LEU A 87 7.19 -13.56 4.75
C LEU A 87 8.34 -13.10 3.85
N ASN A 88 8.81 -13.96 2.95
CA ASN A 88 9.91 -13.66 2.02
C ASN A 88 9.45 -12.85 0.80
N GLU A 89 8.16 -12.96 0.45
CA GLU A 89 7.52 -12.09 -0.55
C GLU A 89 7.17 -10.71 0.01
N ALA A 90 7.33 -10.50 1.33
CA ALA A 90 7.12 -9.23 2.03
C ALA A 90 8.37 -8.35 2.10
#